data_AF-A0A4R7Z6P4-F1
#
_entry.id   AF-A0A4R7Z6P4-F1
#
_cell.length_a   1.000
_cell.length_b   1.000
_cell.length_c   1.000
_cell.angle_alpha   90.00
_cell.angle_beta   90.00
_cell.angle_gamma   90.00
#
_symmetry.space_group_name_H-M   'P 1'
#
loop_
_entity.id
_entity.type
_entity.pdbx_description
1 polymer ?
#
loop_
_entity_poly.entity_id
_entity_poly.type
_entity_poly.pdbx_seq_one_letter_code
_entity_poly.pdbx_strand_id
1 'polypeptide(L)'
;MKNFYRFISLVLVFAVLILPVVSNVTKADSNILGTILKTVGIGVVVDQFAEPINNFINTLTLNKGVEVKEETKVVPIVTVGSNSYAGAVQVSGPKDKIKMVKAVAQLEGDFKDGDFRIRALIPINTTNPVDIKNIDRIEGIGVTALVDINV
;
A
#
# COMPACT_ATOMS: atom_id res chain seq x y z
N MET A 1 -39.08 33.52 -25.66
CA MET A 1 -37.86 32.73 -25.93
C MET A 1 -36.55 33.46 -25.62
N LYS A 2 -36.32 34.70 -26.10
CA LYS A 2 -35.07 35.46 -25.86
C LYS A 2 -34.67 35.61 -24.37
N ASN A 3 -35.66 35.78 -23.48
CA ASN A 3 -35.41 35.92 -22.03
C ASN A 3 -35.04 34.60 -21.36
N PHE A 4 -35.49 33.47 -21.90
CA PHE A 4 -35.18 32.12 -21.40
C PHE A 4 -33.72 31.75 -21.67
N TYR A 5 -33.21 32.06 -22.87
CA TYR A 5 -31.80 31.88 -23.20
C TYR A 5 -30.85 32.79 -22.40
N ARG A 6 -31.27 34.03 -22.09
CA ARG A 6 -30.51 34.92 -21.21
C ARG A 6 -30.44 34.38 -19.78
N PHE A 7 -31.53 33.77 -19.29
CA PHE A 7 -31.57 33.15 -17.97
C PHE A 7 -30.66 31.91 -17.90
N ILE A 8 -30.72 31.04 -18.91
CA ILE A 8 -29.84 29.87 -19.02
C ILE A 8 -28.36 30.28 -19.12
N SER A 9 -28.05 31.31 -19.92
CA SER A 9 -26.68 31.81 -20.06
C SER A 9 -26.13 32.40 -18.76
N LEU A 10 -26.98 33.04 -17.96
CA LEU A 10 -26.59 33.57 -16.63
C LEU A 10 -26.31 32.45 -15.63
N VAL A 11 -27.14 31.39 -15.62
CA VAL A 11 -26.92 30.22 -14.76
C VAL A 11 -25.64 29.47 -15.14
N LEU A 12 -25.34 29.34 -16.43
CA LEU A 12 -24.11 28.69 -16.92
C LEU A 12 -22.85 29.48 -16.55
N VAL A 13 -22.88 30.81 -16.67
CA VAL A 13 -21.75 31.67 -16.27
C VAL A 13 -21.57 31.64 -14.75
N PHE A 14 -22.66 31.61 -13.98
CA PHE A 14 -22.60 31.48 -12.52
C PHE A 14 -22.03 30.11 -12.09
N ALA A 15 -22.40 29.03 -12.77
CA ALA A 15 -21.86 27.68 -12.52
C ALA A 15 -20.35 27.57 -12.80
N VAL A 16 -19.84 28.29 -13.81
CA VAL A 16 -18.40 28.32 -14.14
C VAL A 16 -17.60 29.20 -13.17
N LEU A 17 -18.22 30.25 -12.60
CA LEU A 17 -17.57 31.14 -11.63
C LEU A 17 -17.50 30.59 -10.20
N ILE A 18 -18.29 29.57 -9.85
CA ILE A 18 -18.24 28.90 -8.53
C ILE A 18 -17.21 27.75 -8.51
N LEU A 19 -16.59 27.42 -9.64
CA LEU A 19 -15.48 26.45 -9.71
C LEU A 19 -14.12 27.12 -9.48
N PRO A 20 -13.87 27.58 -8.24
CA PRO A 20 -12.61 27.22 -7.61
C PRO A 20 -12.90 26.70 -6.19
N VAL A 21 -13.67 25.64 -6.07
CA VAL A 21 -13.72 24.86 -4.82
C VAL A 21 -12.46 24.00 -4.76
N VAL A 22 -11.41 24.61 -4.23
CA VAL A 22 -10.43 24.04 -3.30
C VAL A 22 -9.94 22.63 -3.66
N SER A 23 -9.01 22.55 -4.61
CA SER A 23 -8.00 21.49 -4.57
C SER A 23 -6.89 21.94 -3.61
N ASN A 24 -7.16 21.93 -2.30
CA ASN A 24 -6.09 21.85 -1.31
C ASN A 24 -5.54 20.42 -1.39
N VAL A 25 -4.76 20.14 -2.43
CA VAL A 25 -3.78 19.06 -2.36
C VAL A 25 -2.79 19.52 -1.32
N THR A 26 -3.03 19.16 -0.07
CA THR A 26 -1.99 19.20 0.95
C THR A 26 -0.87 18.33 0.41
N LYS A 27 0.16 18.98 -0.14
CA LYS A 27 1.42 18.30 -0.41
C LYS A 27 1.83 17.75 0.94
N ALA A 28 1.77 16.43 1.11
CA ALA A 28 2.34 15.79 2.27
C ALA A 28 3.78 16.30 2.38
N ASP A 29 4.11 16.95 3.50
CA ASP A 29 5.45 17.44 3.74
C ASP A 29 6.40 16.25 3.61
N SER A 30 7.22 16.23 2.55
CA SER A 30 8.23 15.20 2.34
C SER A 30 9.20 15.09 3.53
N ASN A 31 9.28 16.16 4.32
CA ASN A 31 10.06 16.26 5.55
C ASN A 31 9.47 15.43 6.70
N ILE A 32 8.15 15.22 6.78
CA ILE A 32 7.53 14.43 7.85
C ILE A 32 7.82 12.95 7.65
N LEU A 33 7.69 12.45 6.40
CA LEU A 33 8.07 11.09 6.02
C LEU A 33 9.55 10.82 6.32
N GLY A 34 10.44 11.74 5.92
CA GLY A 34 11.87 11.62 6.18
C GLY A 34 12.24 11.70 7.67
N THR A 35 11.49 12.44 8.48
CA THR A 35 11.74 12.58 9.93
C THR A 35 11.23 11.37 10.71
N ILE A 36 10.03 10.88 10.41
CA ILE A 36 9.46 9.68 11.06
C ILE A 36 10.31 8.45 10.72
N LEU A 37 10.70 8.29 9.46
CA LEU A 37 11.44 7.10 9.07
C LEU A 37 12.85 7.03 9.69
N LYS A 38 13.54 8.18 9.85
CA LYS A 38 14.82 8.27 10.55
C LYS A 38 14.72 8.01 12.05
N THR A 39 13.53 8.19 12.64
CA THR A 39 13.33 8.14 14.09
C THR A 39 12.70 6.82 14.56
N VAL A 40 11.90 6.15 13.72
CA VAL A 40 11.02 5.06 14.18
C VAL A 40 11.14 3.75 13.36
N GLY A 41 11.95 3.72 12.30
CA GLY A 41 12.16 2.53 11.47
C GLY A 41 11.02 2.22 10.49
N ILE A 42 11.26 1.31 9.54
CA ILE A 42 10.37 1.05 8.39
C ILE A 42 8.99 0.52 8.82
N GLY A 43 8.90 -0.31 9.86
CA GLY A 43 7.63 -0.89 10.32
C GLY A 43 6.57 0.17 10.68
N VAL A 44 6.96 1.23 11.37
CA VAL A 44 6.03 2.32 11.76
C VAL A 44 5.58 3.14 10.57
N VAL A 45 6.46 3.34 9.58
CA VAL A 45 6.07 4.02 8.34
C VAL A 45 5.08 3.19 7.55
N VAL A 46 5.26 1.86 7.50
CA VAL A 46 4.24 1.01 6.88
C VAL A 46 2.92 1.12 7.62
N ASP A 47 2.89 1.04 8.95
CA ASP A 47 1.65 1.13 9.72
C ASP A 47 0.90 2.45 9.50
N GLN A 48 1.62 3.58 9.39
CA GLN A 48 1.01 4.90 9.20
C GLN A 48 0.52 5.14 7.76
N PHE A 49 1.22 4.58 6.77
CA PHE A 49 0.93 4.83 5.35
C PHE A 49 0.25 3.64 4.65
N ALA A 50 0.01 2.53 5.34
CA ALA A 50 -0.56 1.31 4.77
C ALA A 50 -1.87 1.57 4.02
N GLU A 51 -2.82 2.28 4.62
CA GLU A 51 -4.12 2.57 4.00
C GLU A 51 -3.99 3.52 2.80
N PRO A 52 -3.31 4.68 2.89
CA PRO A 52 -3.03 5.53 1.73
C PRO A 52 -2.35 4.79 0.57
N ILE A 53 -1.33 3.98 0.86
CA ILE A 53 -0.61 3.18 -0.15
C ILE A 53 -1.55 2.14 -0.77
N ASN A 54 -2.34 1.45 0.04
CA ASN A 54 -3.30 0.45 -0.44
C ASN A 54 -4.33 1.07 -1.39
N ASN A 55 -4.88 2.23 -1.02
CA ASN A 55 -5.85 2.95 -1.83
C ASN A 55 -5.23 3.44 -3.15
N PHE A 56 -3.98 3.92 -3.10
CA PHE A 56 -3.24 4.29 -4.30
C PHE A 56 -3.05 3.10 -5.24
N ILE A 57 -2.61 1.93 -4.73
CA ILE A 57 -2.41 0.72 -5.54
C ILE A 57 -3.74 0.24 -6.15
N ASN A 58 -4.81 0.22 -5.36
CA ASN A 58 -6.15 -0.16 -5.86
C ASN A 58 -6.62 0.80 -6.96
N THR A 59 -6.40 2.10 -6.79
CA THR A 59 -6.73 3.10 -7.82
C THR A 59 -5.88 2.92 -9.07
N LEU A 60 -4.57 2.71 -8.91
CA LEU A 60 -3.63 2.49 -10.01
C LEU A 60 -4.02 1.27 -10.85
N THR A 61 -4.30 0.14 -10.20
CA THR A 61 -4.66 -1.12 -10.86
C THR A 61 -6.04 -1.05 -11.51
N LEU A 62 -7.03 -0.43 -10.85
CA LEU A 62 -8.35 -0.18 -11.42
C LEU A 62 -8.27 0.67 -12.69
N ASN A 63 -7.49 1.75 -12.68
CA ASN A 63 -7.29 2.61 -13.84
C ASN A 63 -6.58 1.90 -15.01
N LYS A 64 -6.02 0.71 -14.77
CA LYS A 64 -5.39 -0.15 -15.78
C LYS A 64 -6.23 -1.37 -16.14
N GLY A 65 -7.43 -1.54 -15.56
CA GLY A 65 -8.32 -2.67 -15.81
C GLY A 65 -7.79 -4.02 -15.32
N VAL A 66 -6.90 -3.98 -14.32
CA VAL A 66 -6.31 -5.17 -13.68
C VAL A 66 -6.53 -5.13 -12.17
N GLU A 67 -7.70 -4.64 -11.76
CA GLU A 67 -8.05 -4.53 -10.35
C GLU A 67 -8.06 -5.88 -9.64
N VAL A 68 -7.62 -5.84 -8.39
CA VAL A 68 -7.76 -6.97 -7.49
C VAL A 68 -9.20 -6.97 -6.96
N LYS A 69 -9.92 -8.07 -7.17
CA LYS A 69 -11.35 -8.19 -6.81
C LYS A 69 -11.58 -8.65 -5.37
N GLU A 70 -10.57 -9.25 -4.77
CA GLU A 70 -10.58 -9.63 -3.36
C GLU A 70 -10.17 -8.45 -2.49
N GLU A 71 -10.27 -8.62 -1.16
CA GLU A 71 -9.84 -7.58 -0.24
C GLU A 71 -8.31 -7.43 -0.31
N THR A 72 -7.81 -6.21 -0.12
CA THR A 72 -6.38 -5.90 -0.16
C THR A 72 -5.96 -5.10 1.07
N LYS A 73 -4.71 -5.29 1.50
CA LYS A 73 -4.07 -4.41 2.47
C LYS A 73 -2.56 -4.40 2.31
N VAL A 74 -1.92 -3.34 2.79
CA VAL A 74 -0.46 -3.23 2.82
C VAL A 74 0.07 -3.66 4.19
N VAL A 75 1.13 -4.44 4.21
CA VAL A 75 1.81 -4.95 5.41
C VAL A 75 3.33 -4.89 5.26
N PRO A 76 4.07 -4.81 6.37
CA PRO A 76 5.53 -4.80 6.31
C PRO A 76 6.09 -6.15 5.85
N ILE A 77 7.24 -6.10 5.17
CA ILE A 77 8.11 -7.26 4.94
C ILE A 77 9.07 -7.37 6.11
N VAL A 78 9.14 -8.54 6.72
CA VAL A 78 10.03 -8.83 7.85
C VAL A 78 10.97 -9.98 7.47
N THR A 79 12.25 -9.85 7.82
CA THR A 79 13.24 -10.89 7.52
C THR A 79 13.29 -11.89 8.68
N VAL A 80 13.03 -13.16 8.41
CA VAL A 80 12.98 -14.20 9.46
C VAL A 80 14.33 -14.34 10.18
N GLY A 81 14.29 -14.48 11.51
CA GLY A 81 15.49 -14.59 12.35
C GLY A 81 16.23 -13.26 12.56
N SER A 82 15.66 -12.14 12.09
CA SER A 82 16.15 -10.79 12.35
C SER A 82 14.98 -9.86 12.68
N ASN A 83 15.23 -8.80 13.47
CA ASN A 83 14.23 -7.76 13.70
C ASN A 83 14.29 -6.66 12.62
N SER A 84 14.72 -7.02 11.41
CA SER A 84 14.88 -6.07 10.30
C SER A 84 13.65 -6.05 9.41
N TYR A 85 13.25 -4.84 9.02
CA TYR A 85 12.19 -4.58 8.07
C TYR A 85 12.82 -4.35 6.69
N ALA A 86 12.34 -5.07 5.68
CA ALA A 86 12.89 -5.03 4.32
C ALA A 86 12.08 -4.14 3.36
N GLY A 87 10.88 -3.70 3.76
CA GLY A 87 9.98 -2.90 2.94
C GLY A 87 8.52 -3.17 3.27
N ALA A 88 7.64 -3.01 2.27
CA ALA A 88 6.22 -3.35 2.37
C ALA A 88 5.71 -4.08 1.13
N VAL A 89 4.60 -4.79 1.29
CA VAL A 89 3.86 -5.42 0.20
C VAL A 89 2.37 -5.19 0.37
N GLN A 90 1.66 -5.10 -0.75
CA GLN A 90 0.23 -5.33 -0.77
C GLN A 90 -0.03 -6.83 -0.87
N VAL A 91 -0.93 -7.32 -0.02
CA VAL A 91 -1.47 -8.67 -0.09
C VAL A 91 -2.95 -8.65 -0.44
N SER A 92 -3.45 -9.75 -0.97
CA SER A 92 -4.86 -9.95 -1.27
C SER A 92 -5.34 -11.36 -0.96
N GLY A 93 -6.62 -11.48 -0.63
CA GLY A 93 -7.32 -12.75 -0.46
C GLY A 93 -8.66 -12.60 0.26
N PRO A 94 -9.26 -13.71 0.72
CA PRO A 94 -10.53 -13.69 1.44
C PRO A 94 -10.50 -12.80 2.68
N LYS A 95 -11.62 -12.11 2.96
CA LYS A 95 -11.71 -11.09 4.00
C LYS A 95 -11.39 -11.60 5.41
N ASP A 96 -11.75 -12.85 5.73
CA ASP A 96 -11.44 -13.50 7.00
C ASP A 96 -9.94 -13.80 7.13
N LYS A 97 -9.29 -14.18 6.03
CA LYS A 97 -7.86 -14.50 5.99
C LYS A 97 -6.98 -13.27 6.03
N ILE A 98 -7.31 -12.23 5.24
CA ILE A 98 -6.45 -11.06 5.11
C ILE A 98 -6.36 -10.24 6.41
N LYS A 99 -7.42 -10.29 7.24
CA LYS A 99 -7.44 -9.67 8.57
C LYS A 99 -6.41 -10.28 9.51
N MET A 100 -6.09 -11.57 9.34
CA MET A 100 -5.11 -12.26 10.17
C MET A 100 -3.67 -11.91 9.80
N VAL A 101 -3.42 -11.43 8.58
CA VAL A 101 -2.07 -11.11 8.10
C VAL A 101 -1.55 -9.89 8.84
N LYS A 102 -0.40 -10.00 9.50
CA LYS A 102 0.26 -8.86 10.15
C LYS A 102 1.54 -8.43 9.44
N ALA A 103 2.21 -9.36 8.79
CA ALA A 103 3.41 -9.12 8.00
C ALA A 103 3.53 -10.15 6.89
N VAL A 104 4.51 -9.93 6.01
CA VAL A 104 5.00 -10.95 5.08
C VAL A 104 6.45 -11.28 5.46
N ALA A 105 6.69 -12.53 5.84
CA ALA A 105 8.04 -13.03 6.06
C ALA A 105 8.77 -13.17 4.73
N GLN A 106 9.99 -12.63 4.67
CA GLN A 106 10.93 -12.86 3.57
C GLN A 106 11.95 -13.91 4.00
N LEU A 107 12.05 -14.97 3.20
CA LEU A 107 13.14 -15.93 3.24
C LEU A 107 14.00 -15.71 2.02
N GLU A 108 15.29 -15.57 2.23
CA GLU A 108 16.25 -15.34 1.16
C GLU A 108 17.19 -16.53 1.04
N GLY A 109 17.51 -16.88 -0.21
CA GLY A 109 18.49 -17.90 -0.50
C GLY A 109 19.06 -17.72 -1.90
N ASP A 110 20.29 -18.16 -2.06
CA ASP A 110 20.97 -18.16 -3.36
C ASP A 110 20.84 -19.53 -4.02
N PHE A 111 20.65 -19.51 -5.34
CA PHE A 111 20.63 -20.70 -6.17
C PHE A 111 21.69 -20.58 -7.27
N LYS A 112 22.39 -21.69 -7.56
CA LYS A 112 23.55 -21.76 -8.46
C LYS A 112 24.62 -20.72 -8.11
N ASP A 113 25.22 -20.87 -6.93
CA ASP A 113 26.37 -20.06 -6.50
C ASP A 113 26.15 -18.54 -6.57
N GLY A 114 24.91 -18.08 -6.40
CA GLY A 114 24.55 -16.66 -6.38
C GLY A 114 24.05 -16.09 -7.72
N ASP A 115 24.00 -16.89 -8.79
CA ASP A 115 23.42 -16.44 -10.07
C ASP A 115 21.94 -16.04 -9.92
N PHE A 116 21.22 -16.67 -8.99
CA PHE A 116 19.82 -16.40 -8.72
C PHE A 116 19.59 -16.15 -7.23
N ARG A 117 19.31 -14.89 -6.88
CA ARG A 117 18.83 -14.51 -5.55
C ARG A 117 17.32 -14.72 -5.46
N ILE A 118 16.90 -15.64 -4.60
CA ILE A 118 15.49 -16.01 -4.41
C ILE A 118 14.98 -15.33 -3.15
N ARG A 119 13.81 -14.68 -3.27
CA ARG A 119 13.06 -14.12 -2.14
C ARG A 119 11.69 -14.78 -2.08
N ALA A 120 11.50 -15.69 -1.13
CA ALA A 120 10.19 -16.27 -0.85
C ALA A 120 9.42 -15.37 0.12
N LEU A 121 8.19 -15.02 -0.25
CA LEU A 121 7.31 -14.15 0.52
C LEU A 121 6.15 -14.96 1.10
N ILE A 122 5.99 -14.90 2.41
CA ILE A 122 5.06 -15.75 3.16
C ILE A 122 4.16 -14.86 4.03
N PRO A 123 2.84 -14.78 3.76
CA PRO A 123 1.90 -14.07 4.63
C PRO A 123 1.78 -14.75 6.00
N ILE A 124 1.94 -13.98 7.08
CA ILE A 124 2.02 -14.50 8.44
C ILE A 124 1.22 -13.65 9.44
N ASN A 125 0.88 -14.24 10.59
CA ASN A 125 0.05 -13.63 11.65
C ASN A 125 0.85 -12.86 12.73
N THR A 126 2.15 -12.65 12.53
CA THR A 126 3.07 -11.96 13.47
C THR A 126 4.01 -11.00 12.74
N THR A 127 4.43 -9.93 13.41
CA THR A 127 5.48 -9.00 12.92
C THR A 127 6.87 -9.35 13.44
N ASN A 128 6.98 -10.33 14.34
CA ASN A 128 8.25 -10.75 14.95
C ASN A 128 8.48 -12.27 14.80
N PRO A 129 8.83 -12.75 13.60
CA PRO A 129 9.10 -14.17 13.37
C PRO A 129 10.52 -14.55 13.83
N VAL A 130 10.64 -14.92 15.10
CA VAL A 130 11.93 -15.27 15.75
C VAL A 130 12.51 -16.60 15.23
N ASP A 131 11.65 -17.58 14.92
CA ASP A 131 12.04 -18.88 14.36
C ASP A 131 11.08 -19.28 13.24
N ILE A 132 11.64 -19.78 12.13
CA ILE A 132 10.91 -20.29 10.97
C ILE A 132 9.98 -21.46 11.32
N LYS A 133 10.31 -22.24 12.35
CA LYS A 133 9.50 -23.38 12.81
C LYS A 133 8.17 -22.98 13.43
N ASN A 134 8.05 -21.72 13.87
CA ASN A 134 6.86 -21.17 14.51
C ASN A 134 6.15 -20.15 13.60
N ILE A 135 6.43 -20.17 12.30
CA ILE A 135 5.75 -19.30 11.35
C ILE A 135 4.44 -19.95 10.92
N ASP A 136 3.32 -19.39 11.37
CA ASP A 136 2.00 -19.72 10.86
C ASP A 136 1.77 -19.01 9.52
N ARG A 137 1.96 -19.74 8.43
CA ARG A 137 1.55 -19.28 7.09
C ARG A 137 0.03 -19.13 7.06
N ILE A 138 -0.42 -18.01 6.52
CA ILE A 138 -1.84 -17.79 6.21
C ILE A 138 -2.06 -18.17 4.75
N GLU A 139 -2.69 -19.32 4.55
CA GLU A 139 -3.02 -19.82 3.21
C GLU A 139 -4.14 -19.01 2.54
N GLY A 140 -4.15 -19.03 1.21
CA GLY A 140 -5.13 -18.31 0.39
C GLY A 140 -4.87 -16.80 0.29
N ILE A 141 -3.68 -16.35 0.69
CA ILE A 141 -3.24 -14.95 0.56
C ILE A 141 -2.12 -14.86 -0.48
N GLY A 142 -2.29 -13.99 -1.47
CA GLY A 142 -1.29 -13.67 -2.49
C GLY A 142 -0.64 -12.30 -2.25
N VAL A 143 0.60 -12.12 -2.70
CA VAL A 143 1.24 -10.80 -2.81
C VAL A 143 0.85 -10.18 -4.15
N THR A 144 0.33 -8.97 -4.14
CA THR A 144 -0.18 -8.28 -5.34
C THR A 144 0.68 -7.10 -5.77
N ALA A 145 1.42 -6.48 -4.84
CA ALA A 145 2.35 -5.40 -5.16
C ALA A 145 3.52 -5.37 -4.17
N LEU A 146 4.69 -4.98 -4.66
CA LEU A 146 5.85 -4.64 -3.85
C LEU A 146 5.89 -3.11 -3.65
N VAL A 147 6.22 -2.68 -2.45
CA VAL A 147 6.34 -1.27 -2.07
C VAL A 147 7.76 -1.02 -1.56
N ASP A 148 8.57 -0.40 -2.42
CA ASP A 148 9.90 0.07 -2.06
C ASP A 148 9.79 1.48 -1.46
N ILE A 149 10.27 1.64 -0.23
CA ILE A 149 10.27 2.92 0.48
C ILE A 149 11.67 3.52 0.35
N ASN A 150 11.81 4.50 -0.55
CA ASN A 150 13.06 5.23 -0.74
C ASN A 150 13.19 6.32 0.32
N VAL A 151 14.27 6.27 1.09
CA VAL A 151 14.55 7.12 2.26
C VAL A 151 15.99 7.58 2.33
#